data_AF-A0A9X1UL89-F1
#
_entry.id   AF-A0A9X1UL89-F1
#
_cell.length_a   1.000
_cell.length_b   1.000
_cell.length_c   1.000
_cell.angle_alpha   90.00
_cell.angle_beta   90.00
_cell.angle_gamma   90.00
#
_symmetry.space_group_name_H-M   'P 1'
#
loop_
_entity.id
_entity.type
_entity.pdbx_description
1 polymer ?
#
loop_
_entity_poly.entity_id
_entity_poly.type
_entity_poly.pdbx_seq_one_letter_code
_entity_poly.pdbx_strand_id
1 'polypeptide(L)'
;MDKLVLSLLLSLLAGFLTAVGTFVKLVNDKESKVTEFRQEWTDSARHALANVVSQLRYFCSLATEQATLDSDFDRLVGKFPKPDQSVSVEVSLVQSILESQIKERESLRLAFRENREAIHSAYALAKLHFKPGDSEFLHVQNQIDQALSIVDGWKPRNDESSDALRAKMDLLVEGLTSQSRSILKGEWEKIKGGEPSYKQTRIWAKRGGLAGAGALAVLLCWFGVEALLNWKEASDRHAFTNTPASTSGKSDARRGSGESSPISQVSQESSCNDLALPALTVVQQNLSSSDSLPVSTSTQPTLHKRKQQYSSSACEDARGAH
;
A
#
# COMPACT_ATOMS: atom_id res chain seq x y z
N MET A 1 -6.18 59.73 0.76
CA MET A 1 -6.09 58.71 -0.30
C MET A 1 -6.34 57.32 0.31
N ASP A 2 -7.23 57.27 1.30
CA ASP A 2 -7.05 56.32 2.41
C ASP A 2 -7.86 55.05 2.19
N LYS A 3 -8.92 55.16 1.38
CA LYS A 3 -9.72 54.01 0.91
C LYS A 3 -8.92 53.06 0.02
N LEU A 4 -8.03 53.59 -0.81
CA LEU A 4 -7.18 52.77 -1.70
C LEU A 4 -6.13 52.00 -0.90
N VAL A 5 -5.45 52.66 0.05
CA VAL A 5 -4.43 52.03 0.90
C VAL A 5 -5.04 50.93 1.76
N LEU A 6 -6.20 51.19 2.37
CA LEU A 6 -6.93 50.20 3.17
C LEU A 6 -7.33 48.98 2.32
N SER A 7 -7.91 49.21 1.14
CA SER A 7 -8.30 48.15 0.21
C SER A 7 -7.11 47.28 -0.21
N LEU A 8 -5.96 47.90 -0.52
CA LEU A 8 -4.75 47.21 -0.92
C LEU A 8 -4.19 46.35 0.23
N LEU A 9 -4.20 46.86 1.45
CA LEU A 9 -3.76 46.12 2.64
C LEU A 9 -4.68 44.92 2.94
N LEU A 10 -6.00 45.08 2.82
CA LEU A 10 -6.97 43.99 2.95
C LEU A 10 -6.79 42.91 1.87
N SER A 11 -6.53 43.31 0.62
CA SER A 11 -6.25 42.37 -0.47
C SER A 11 -4.95 41.60 -0.25
N LEU A 12 -3.89 42.30 0.19
CA LEU A 12 -2.61 41.67 0.51
C LEU A 12 -2.74 40.69 1.70
N LEU A 13 -3.54 41.04 2.70
CA LEU A 13 -3.89 40.15 3.80
C LEU A 13 -4.63 38.90 3.30
N ALA A 14 -5.69 39.07 2.50
CA ALA A 14 -6.43 37.95 1.93
C ALA A 14 -5.53 37.03 1.10
N GLY A 15 -4.62 37.61 0.30
CA GLY A 15 -3.60 36.87 -0.44
C GLY A 15 -2.65 36.10 0.46
N PHE A 16 -2.15 36.71 1.52
CA PHE A 16 -1.27 36.07 2.49
C PHE A 16 -1.96 34.89 3.21
N LEU A 17 -3.19 35.08 3.70
CA LEU A 17 -3.96 34.01 4.34
C LEU A 17 -4.22 32.86 3.37
N THR A 18 -4.54 33.17 2.12
CA THR A 18 -4.72 32.16 1.06
C THR A 18 -3.43 31.39 0.79
N ALA A 19 -2.28 32.08 0.75
CA ALA A 19 -0.98 31.44 0.56
C ALA A 19 -0.62 30.50 1.73
N VAL A 20 -0.83 30.95 2.97
CA VAL A 20 -0.61 30.11 4.17
C VAL A 20 -1.55 28.89 4.17
N GLY A 21 -2.84 29.08 3.87
CA GLY A 21 -3.80 27.99 3.78
C GLY A 21 -3.44 26.97 2.69
N THR A 22 -3.01 27.44 1.53
CA THR A 22 -2.56 26.58 0.41
C THR A 22 -1.30 25.80 0.79
N PHE A 23 -0.34 26.43 1.46
CA PHE A 23 0.87 25.75 1.94
C PHE A 23 0.55 24.64 2.94
N VAL A 24 -0.30 24.92 3.94
CA VAL A 24 -0.73 23.91 4.93
C VAL A 24 -1.44 22.74 4.23
N LYS A 25 -2.29 23.03 3.25
CA LYS A 25 -2.95 22.00 2.45
C LYS A 25 -1.95 21.12 1.70
N LEU A 26 -0.99 21.71 0.99
CA LEU A 26 0.04 20.97 0.26
C LEU A 26 0.89 20.07 1.16
N VAL A 27 1.27 20.57 2.34
CA VAL A 27 1.99 19.76 3.34
C VAL A 27 1.12 18.61 3.81
N ASN A 28 -0.15 18.87 4.14
CA ASN A 28 -1.07 17.83 4.59
C ASN A 28 -1.31 16.76 3.52
N ASP A 29 -1.51 17.16 2.26
CA ASP A 29 -1.73 16.24 1.14
C ASP A 29 -0.50 15.35 0.88
N LYS A 30 0.71 15.91 0.99
CA LYS A 30 1.96 15.14 0.86
C LYS A 30 2.09 14.09 1.97
N GLU A 31 1.82 14.47 3.22
CA GLU A 31 1.95 13.59 4.39
C GLU A 31 0.88 12.49 4.40
N SER A 32 -0.34 12.82 3.96
CA SER A 32 -1.40 11.83 3.76
C SER A 32 -0.94 10.75 2.79
N LYS A 33 -0.36 11.13 1.65
CA LYS A 33 0.16 10.17 0.66
C LYS A 33 1.33 9.34 1.19
N VAL A 34 2.27 9.95 1.90
CA VAL A 34 3.40 9.21 2.49
C VAL A 34 2.89 8.20 3.53
N THR A 35 1.88 8.55 4.31
CA THR A 35 1.25 7.64 5.28
C THR A 35 0.57 6.48 4.57
N GLU A 36 -0.17 6.75 3.49
CA GLU A 36 -0.83 5.74 2.63
C GLU A 36 0.20 4.77 2.04
N PHE A 37 1.27 5.25 1.41
CA PHE A 37 2.34 4.39 0.88
C PHE A 37 3.00 3.51 1.95
N ARG A 38 3.16 4.02 3.17
CA ARG A 38 3.73 3.23 4.28
C ARG A 38 2.75 2.17 4.80
N GLN A 39 1.44 2.46 4.79
CA GLN A 39 0.41 1.48 5.12
C GLN A 39 0.38 0.37 4.07
N GLU A 40 0.35 0.73 2.79
CA GLU A 40 0.42 -0.22 1.67
C GLU A 40 1.66 -1.10 1.76
N TRP A 41 2.83 -0.51 2.02
CA TRP A 41 4.08 -1.26 2.22
C TRP A 41 4.00 -2.21 3.43
N THR A 42 3.40 -1.78 4.54
CA THR A 42 3.25 -2.62 5.74
C THR A 42 2.34 -3.81 5.47
N ASP A 43 1.25 -3.58 4.73
CA ASP A 43 0.28 -4.61 4.37
C ASP A 43 0.89 -5.59 3.36
N SER A 44 1.61 -5.10 2.35
CA SER A 44 2.30 -5.95 1.38
C SER A 44 3.42 -6.78 2.04
N ALA A 45 4.18 -6.20 2.98
CA ALA A 45 5.18 -6.92 3.76
C ALA A 45 4.54 -8.00 4.64
N ARG A 46 3.42 -7.70 5.30
CA ARG A 46 2.66 -8.68 6.10
C ARG A 46 2.16 -9.83 5.22
N HIS A 47 1.63 -9.54 4.03
CA HIS A 47 1.19 -10.56 3.09
C HIS A 47 2.34 -11.43 2.59
N ALA A 48 3.49 -10.85 2.25
CA ALA A 48 4.66 -11.59 1.79
C ALA A 48 5.18 -12.56 2.86
N LEU A 49 5.29 -12.10 4.11
CA LEU A 49 5.70 -12.94 5.24
C LEU A 49 4.68 -14.04 5.56
N ALA A 50 3.38 -13.71 5.54
CA ALA A 50 2.32 -14.70 5.72
C ALA A 50 2.33 -15.78 4.63
N ASN A 51 2.66 -15.40 3.39
CA ASN A 51 2.80 -16.34 2.28
C ASN A 51 4.00 -17.27 2.48
N VAL A 52 5.14 -16.77 2.95
CA VAL A 52 6.28 -17.65 3.31
C VAL A 52 5.85 -18.66 4.37
N VAL A 53 5.19 -18.21 5.44
CA VAL A 53 4.72 -19.07 6.53
C VAL A 53 3.73 -20.13 6.04
N SER A 54 2.78 -19.77 5.18
CA SER A 54 1.78 -20.72 4.66
C SER A 54 2.44 -21.77 3.77
N GLN A 55 3.39 -21.38 2.92
CA GLN A 55 4.10 -22.31 2.05
C GLN A 55 5.00 -23.28 2.84
N LEU A 56 5.65 -22.82 3.92
CA LEU A 56 6.41 -23.69 4.83
C LEU A 56 5.52 -24.71 5.57
N ARG A 57 4.32 -24.30 5.99
CA ARG A 57 3.35 -25.22 6.59
C ARG A 57 2.79 -26.21 5.57
N TYR A 58 2.55 -25.76 4.35
CA TYR A 58 2.12 -26.64 3.26
C TYR A 58 3.19 -27.70 2.94
N PHE A 59 4.47 -27.31 2.94
CA PHE A 59 5.58 -28.28 2.85
C PHE A 59 5.51 -29.37 3.91
N CYS A 60 5.21 -29.01 5.17
CA CYS A 60 5.09 -29.99 6.25
C CYS A 60 3.89 -30.93 6.07
N SER A 61 2.77 -30.45 5.54
CA SER A 61 1.64 -31.33 5.20
C SER A 61 2.01 -32.31 4.09
N LEU A 62 2.72 -31.86 3.05
CA LEU A 62 3.20 -32.75 1.98
C LEU A 62 4.19 -33.79 2.52
N ALA A 63 5.09 -33.41 3.44
CA ALA A 63 6.02 -34.33 4.08
C ALA A 63 5.32 -35.39 4.94
N THR A 64 4.24 -35.01 5.62
CA THR A 64 3.41 -35.95 6.40
C THR A 64 2.67 -36.91 5.47
N GLU A 65 2.08 -36.40 4.39
CA GLU A 65 1.39 -37.20 3.37
C GLU A 65 2.34 -38.22 2.72
N GLN A 66 3.55 -37.79 2.36
CA GLN A 66 4.58 -38.69 1.84
C GLN A 66 4.93 -39.81 2.84
N ALA A 67 5.09 -39.48 4.13
CA ALA A 67 5.38 -40.47 5.16
C ALA A 67 4.24 -41.47 5.34
N THR A 68 2.98 -41.02 5.25
CA THR A 68 1.82 -41.93 5.30
C THR A 68 1.80 -42.89 4.11
N LEU A 69 2.03 -42.39 2.89
CA LEU A 69 2.09 -43.21 1.68
C LEU A 69 3.24 -44.22 1.70
N ASP A 70 4.39 -43.85 2.26
CA ASP A 70 5.51 -44.78 2.43
C ASP A 70 5.18 -45.87 3.45
N SER A 71 4.55 -45.52 4.57
CA SER A 71 4.13 -46.49 5.58
C SER A 71 3.06 -47.47 5.07
N ASP A 72 2.11 -46.99 4.25
CA ASP A 72 1.06 -47.82 3.65
C ASP A 72 1.63 -48.72 2.56
N PHE A 73 2.58 -48.24 1.77
CA PHE A 73 3.31 -49.05 0.81
C PHE A 73 4.09 -50.18 1.50
N ASP A 74 4.83 -49.89 2.57
CA ASP A 74 5.57 -50.91 3.32
C ASP A 74 4.63 -51.97 3.93
N ARG A 75 3.45 -51.55 4.42
CA ARG A 75 2.40 -52.47 4.89
C ARG A 75 1.83 -53.34 3.78
N LEU A 76 1.67 -52.82 2.57
CA LEU A 76 1.21 -53.58 1.41
C LEU A 76 2.29 -54.57 0.97
N VAL A 77 3.53 -54.13 0.81
CA VAL A 77 4.67 -54.97 0.41
C VAL A 77 4.90 -56.10 1.43
N GLY A 78 4.80 -55.81 2.72
CA GLY A 78 4.97 -56.80 3.78
C GLY A 78 3.89 -57.89 3.84
N LYS A 79 2.70 -57.66 3.24
CA LYS A 79 1.63 -58.66 3.16
C LYS A 79 1.83 -59.67 2.04
N PHE A 80 2.68 -59.39 1.05
CA PHE A 80 2.91 -60.34 -0.04
C PHE A 80 3.71 -61.55 0.48
N PRO A 81 3.20 -62.79 0.28
CA PRO A 81 3.91 -64.00 0.67
C PRO A 81 5.29 -64.04 0.01
N LYS A 82 6.28 -64.58 0.74
CA LYS A 82 7.58 -64.88 0.13
C LYS A 82 7.37 -65.79 -1.09
N PRO A 83 8.19 -65.65 -2.15
CA PRO A 83 7.98 -66.29 -3.46
C PRO A 83 7.90 -67.83 -3.45
N ASP A 84 8.16 -68.51 -2.33
CA ASP A 84 8.02 -69.96 -2.19
C ASP A 84 6.56 -70.46 -2.14
N GLN A 85 5.58 -69.60 -1.86
CA GLN A 85 4.16 -69.97 -1.89
C GLN A 85 3.51 -69.49 -3.18
N SER A 86 3.45 -70.39 -4.16
CA SER A 86 2.80 -70.20 -5.46
C SER A 86 1.28 -70.10 -5.33
N VAL A 87 0.79 -69.03 -4.72
CA VAL A 87 -0.60 -68.62 -4.85
C VAL A 87 -0.70 -67.85 -6.16
N SER A 88 -1.56 -68.30 -7.06
CA SER A 88 -1.93 -67.60 -8.30
C SER A 88 -2.75 -66.36 -7.96
N VAL A 89 -2.17 -65.44 -7.20
CA VAL A 89 -2.72 -64.10 -6.96
C VAL A 89 -2.88 -63.44 -8.33
N GLU A 90 -4.05 -62.84 -8.55
CA GLU A 90 -4.34 -62.05 -9.74
C GLU A 90 -3.29 -60.96 -9.93
N VAL A 91 -2.34 -61.22 -10.83
CA VAL A 91 -1.27 -60.29 -11.23
C VAL A 91 -1.85 -58.95 -11.66
N SER A 92 -3.05 -58.97 -12.26
CA SER A 92 -3.80 -57.78 -12.69
C SER A 92 -4.15 -56.84 -11.53
N LEU A 93 -4.62 -57.36 -10.40
CA LEU A 93 -5.00 -56.55 -9.25
C LEU A 93 -3.76 -55.87 -8.64
N VAL A 94 -2.69 -56.63 -8.45
CA VAL A 94 -1.42 -56.10 -7.92
C VAL A 94 -0.85 -55.01 -8.84
N GLN A 95 -0.91 -55.23 -10.15
CA GLN A 95 -0.45 -54.25 -11.13
C GLN A 95 -1.27 -52.94 -11.06
N SER A 96 -2.60 -53.03 -10.95
CA SER A 96 -3.46 -51.83 -10.82
C SER A 96 -3.18 -51.03 -9.53
N ILE A 97 -2.92 -51.73 -8.42
CA ILE A 97 -2.56 -51.09 -7.15
C ILE A 97 -1.18 -50.42 -7.27
N LEU A 98 -0.21 -51.09 -7.88
CA LEU A 98 1.13 -50.52 -8.10
C LEU A 98 1.09 -49.29 -9.00
N GLU A 99 0.33 -49.34 -10.11
CA GLU A 99 0.16 -48.22 -11.03
C GLU A 99 -0.50 -47.01 -10.34
N SER A 100 -1.52 -47.23 -9.50
CA SER A 100 -2.16 -46.13 -8.76
C SER A 100 -1.21 -45.49 -7.74
N GLN A 101 -0.41 -46.28 -7.02
CA GLN A 101 0.59 -45.80 -6.08
C GLN A 101 1.74 -45.05 -6.76
N ILE A 102 2.20 -45.50 -7.94
CA ILE A 102 3.21 -44.79 -8.73
C ILE A 102 2.67 -43.41 -9.12
N LYS A 103 1.43 -43.34 -9.62
CA LYS A 103 0.80 -42.09 -10.03
C LYS A 103 0.64 -41.10 -8.88
N GLU A 104 0.22 -41.58 -7.71
CA GLU A 104 0.08 -40.76 -6.50
C GLU A 104 1.43 -40.18 -6.06
N ARG A 105 2.48 -41.01 -6.01
CA ARG A 105 3.85 -40.58 -5.69
C ARG A 105 4.41 -39.57 -6.70
N GLU A 106 4.11 -39.74 -7.99
CA GLU A 106 4.50 -38.77 -9.02
C GLU A 106 3.80 -37.43 -8.82
N SER A 107 2.51 -37.43 -8.50
CA SER A 107 1.75 -36.20 -8.22
C SER A 107 2.29 -35.48 -6.99
N LEU A 108 2.66 -36.22 -5.94
CA LEU A 108 3.21 -35.66 -4.72
C LEU A 108 4.62 -35.07 -4.95
N ARG A 109 5.47 -35.74 -5.74
CA ARG A 109 6.77 -35.20 -6.17
C ARG A 109 6.63 -33.89 -6.95
N LEU A 110 5.63 -33.80 -7.81
CA LEU A 110 5.34 -32.57 -8.53
C LEU A 110 4.92 -31.45 -7.56
N ALA A 111 4.02 -31.75 -6.62
CA ALA A 111 3.59 -30.81 -5.59
C ALA A 111 4.76 -30.30 -4.73
N PHE A 112 5.72 -31.15 -4.36
CA PHE A 112 6.93 -30.72 -3.67
C PHE A 112 7.78 -29.75 -4.49
N ARG A 113 7.95 -30.01 -5.80
CA ARG A 113 8.72 -29.12 -6.67
C ARG A 113 8.05 -27.76 -6.77
N GLU A 114 6.75 -27.74 -7.02
CA GLU A 114 5.95 -26.51 -7.12
C GLU A 114 5.95 -25.73 -5.80
N ASN A 115 5.80 -26.42 -4.66
CA ASN A 115 5.86 -25.77 -3.36
C ASN A 115 7.25 -25.21 -3.05
N ARG A 116 8.35 -25.91 -3.38
CA ARG A 116 9.71 -25.37 -3.24
C ARG A 116 9.90 -24.08 -4.04
N GLU A 117 9.49 -24.09 -5.31
CA GLU A 117 9.52 -22.89 -6.16
C GLU A 117 8.68 -21.75 -5.54
N ALA A 118 7.51 -22.07 -5.00
CA ALA A 118 6.64 -21.12 -4.31
C ALA A 118 7.27 -20.54 -3.04
N ILE A 119 7.95 -21.35 -2.22
CA ILE A 119 8.66 -20.88 -1.01
C ILE A 119 9.76 -19.90 -1.40
N HIS A 120 10.61 -20.25 -2.38
CA HIS A 120 11.69 -19.36 -2.82
C HIS A 120 11.16 -18.06 -3.41
N SER A 121 10.09 -18.12 -4.21
CA SER A 121 9.44 -16.93 -4.77
C SER A 121 8.85 -16.05 -3.67
N ALA A 122 8.11 -16.63 -2.71
CA ALA A 122 7.55 -15.91 -1.57
C ALA A 122 8.66 -15.26 -0.71
N TYR A 123 9.76 -15.96 -0.49
CA TYR A 123 10.89 -15.44 0.26
C TYR A 123 11.58 -14.28 -0.49
N ALA A 124 11.80 -14.41 -1.80
CA ALA A 124 12.38 -13.34 -2.60
C ALA A 124 11.50 -12.07 -2.53
N LEU A 125 10.18 -12.21 -2.63
CA LEU A 125 9.25 -11.10 -2.46
C LEU A 125 9.30 -10.49 -1.05
N ALA A 126 9.34 -11.32 0.00
CA ALA A 126 9.48 -10.83 1.37
C ALA A 126 10.80 -10.05 1.53
N LYS A 127 11.91 -10.57 1.01
CA LYS A 127 13.23 -9.95 1.08
C LYS A 127 13.29 -8.57 0.43
N LEU A 128 12.54 -8.34 -0.65
CA LEU A 128 12.47 -7.03 -1.32
C LEU A 128 11.81 -5.93 -0.47
N HIS A 129 11.03 -6.29 0.54
CA HIS A 129 10.39 -5.29 1.42
C HIS A 129 11.37 -4.70 2.43
N PHE A 130 12.44 -5.41 2.77
CA PHE A 130 13.34 -5.03 3.85
C PHE A 130 14.66 -4.47 3.32
N LYS A 131 15.24 -3.54 4.08
CA LYS A 131 16.52 -2.93 3.71
C LYS A 131 17.66 -3.94 3.93
N PRO A 132 18.64 -4.01 3.01
CA PRO A 132 19.82 -4.84 3.23
C PRO A 132 20.59 -4.32 4.46
N GLY A 133 21.01 -5.24 5.34
CA GLY A 133 21.79 -4.91 6.53
C GLY A 133 20.98 -4.41 7.74
N ASP A 134 19.65 -4.43 7.68
CA ASP A 134 18.82 -4.15 8.85
C ASP A 134 18.97 -5.27 9.89
N SER A 135 19.43 -4.91 11.09
CA SER A 135 19.67 -5.87 12.18
C SER A 135 18.40 -6.57 12.63
N GLU A 136 17.24 -5.90 12.58
CA GLU A 136 15.98 -6.54 12.97
C GLU A 136 15.58 -7.60 11.95
N PHE A 137 15.72 -7.29 10.65
CA PHE A 137 15.41 -8.21 9.57
C PHE A 137 16.39 -9.39 9.48
N LEU A 138 17.65 -9.20 9.87
CA LEU A 138 18.65 -10.27 9.84
C LEU A 138 18.20 -11.52 10.64
N HIS A 139 17.50 -11.32 11.75
CA HIS A 139 16.97 -12.43 12.55
C HIS A 139 15.89 -13.22 11.81
N VAL A 140 14.95 -12.50 11.17
CA VAL A 140 13.90 -13.08 10.33
C VAL A 140 14.51 -13.84 9.16
N GLN A 141 15.51 -13.24 8.51
CA GLN A 141 16.23 -13.85 7.40
C GLN A 141 16.91 -15.16 7.83
N ASN A 142 17.62 -15.15 8.96
CA ASN A 142 18.28 -16.34 9.49
C ASN A 142 17.30 -17.48 9.79
N GLN A 143 16.08 -17.18 10.25
CA GLN A 143 15.05 -18.20 10.47
C GLN A 143 14.49 -18.77 9.17
N ILE A 144 14.28 -17.93 8.16
CA ILE A 144 13.85 -18.40 6.83
C ILE A 144 14.96 -19.22 6.18
N ASP A 145 16.22 -18.79 6.26
CA ASP A 145 17.36 -19.51 5.70
C ASP A 145 17.55 -20.87 6.41
N GLN A 146 17.31 -20.94 7.72
CA GLN A 146 17.25 -22.22 8.45
C GLN A 146 16.09 -23.10 7.98
N ALA A 147 14.89 -22.55 7.79
CA ALA A 147 13.75 -23.29 7.27
C ALA A 147 14.01 -23.81 5.84
N LEU A 148 14.60 -22.99 4.98
CA LEU A 148 15.00 -23.38 3.62
C LEU A 148 16.05 -24.49 3.63
N SER A 149 17.03 -24.43 4.52
CA SER A 149 18.04 -25.51 4.64
C SER A 149 17.41 -26.86 5.00
N ILE A 150 16.33 -26.85 5.81
CA ILE A 150 15.56 -28.04 6.14
C ILE A 150 14.76 -28.50 4.91
N VAL A 151 14.08 -27.58 4.22
CA VAL A 151 13.29 -27.87 3.01
C VAL A 151 14.17 -28.47 1.91
N ASP A 152 15.35 -27.91 1.67
CA ASP A 152 16.29 -28.35 0.63
C ASP A 152 16.99 -29.66 1.01
N GLY A 153 17.32 -29.83 2.29
CA GLY A 153 17.96 -31.03 2.84
C GLY A 153 17.00 -32.21 3.04
N TRP A 154 15.69 -31.98 3.02
CA TRP A 154 14.70 -33.02 3.29
C TRP A 154 14.73 -34.10 2.21
N LYS A 155 14.78 -35.35 2.69
CA LYS A 155 14.66 -36.56 1.88
C LYS A 155 13.59 -37.45 2.52
N PRO A 156 12.67 -38.03 1.72
CA PRO A 156 11.55 -38.82 2.24
C PRO A 156 11.97 -40.10 2.96
N ARG A 157 13.22 -40.57 2.78
CA ARG A 157 13.73 -41.82 3.35
C ARG A 157 14.75 -41.64 4.48
N ASN A 158 14.91 -40.43 5.02
CA ASN A 158 15.74 -40.26 6.21
C ASN A 158 14.99 -40.80 7.43
N ASP A 159 15.71 -41.36 8.40
CA ASP A 159 15.15 -41.89 9.68
C ASP A 159 14.48 -40.81 10.56
N GLU A 160 14.52 -39.54 10.15
CA GLU A 160 13.87 -38.45 10.87
C GLU A 160 12.36 -38.50 10.61
N SER A 161 11.59 -38.81 11.67
CA SER A 161 10.13 -38.84 11.61
C SER A 161 9.58 -37.52 11.04
N SER A 162 8.57 -37.61 10.18
CA SER A 162 7.81 -36.45 9.69
C SER A 162 7.30 -35.56 10.83
N ASP A 163 7.05 -36.15 12.00
CA ASP A 163 6.62 -35.42 13.20
C ASP A 163 7.75 -34.55 13.77
N ALA A 164 8.99 -35.06 13.74
CA ALA A 164 10.17 -34.29 14.17
C ALA A 164 10.44 -33.11 13.23
N LEU A 165 10.33 -33.34 11.92
CA LEU A 165 10.38 -32.28 10.92
C LEU A 165 9.32 -31.20 11.17
N ARG A 166 8.07 -31.63 11.38
CA ARG A 166 6.95 -30.73 11.63
C ARG A 166 7.17 -29.91 12.90
N ALA A 167 7.57 -30.53 14.00
CA ALA A 167 7.87 -29.84 15.24
C ALA A 167 8.99 -28.80 15.07
N LYS A 168 10.07 -29.16 14.35
CA LYS A 168 11.18 -28.24 14.06
C LYS A 168 10.73 -27.06 13.19
N MET A 169 9.92 -27.32 12.16
CA MET A 169 9.39 -26.26 11.30
C MET A 169 8.42 -25.35 12.06
N ASP A 170 7.55 -25.91 12.91
CA ASP A 170 6.61 -25.14 13.72
C ASP A 170 7.34 -24.18 14.67
N LEU A 171 8.46 -24.62 15.28
CA LEU A 171 9.32 -23.74 16.10
C LEU A 171 9.92 -22.59 15.28
N LEU A 172 10.40 -22.86 14.06
CA LEU A 172 10.95 -21.82 13.17
C LEU A 172 9.85 -20.86 12.71
N VAL A 173 8.67 -21.37 12.37
CA VAL A 173 7.51 -20.56 11.95
C VAL A 173 6.99 -19.69 13.08
N GLU A 174 6.93 -20.20 14.31
CA GLU A 174 6.54 -19.42 15.49
C GLU A 174 7.56 -18.31 15.76
N GLY A 175 8.85 -18.64 15.69
CA GLY A 175 9.94 -17.66 15.77
C GLY A 175 9.81 -16.58 14.71
N LEU A 176 9.59 -16.97 13.45
CA LEU A 176 9.44 -16.09 12.30
C LEU A 176 8.25 -15.16 12.49
N THR A 177 7.12 -15.70 12.94
CA THR A 177 5.89 -14.96 13.19
C THR A 177 6.08 -13.94 14.32
N SER A 178 6.75 -14.34 15.41
CA SER A 178 7.04 -13.47 16.55
C SER A 178 7.93 -12.29 16.17
N GLN A 179 9.04 -12.55 15.49
CA GLN A 179 9.97 -11.49 15.03
C GLN A 179 9.33 -10.60 13.96
N SER A 180 8.56 -11.18 13.04
CA SER A 180 7.80 -10.41 12.05
C SER A 180 6.82 -9.45 12.71
N ARG A 181 6.11 -9.88 13.76
CA ARG A 181 5.19 -9.03 14.52
C ARG A 181 5.92 -7.87 15.19
N SER A 182 7.11 -8.08 15.76
CA SER A 182 7.85 -6.99 16.41
C SER A 182 8.31 -5.95 15.40
N ILE A 183 8.83 -6.37 14.24
CA ILE A 183 9.27 -5.46 13.16
C ILE A 183 8.09 -4.65 12.64
N LEU A 184 6.99 -5.32 12.28
CA LEU A 184 5.79 -4.65 11.76
C LEU A 184 5.17 -3.70 12.79
N LYS A 185 5.22 -4.05 14.08
CA LYS A 185 4.76 -3.16 15.16
C LYS A 185 5.65 -1.93 15.28
N GLY A 186 6.98 -2.09 15.19
CA GLY A 186 7.93 -0.98 15.21
C GLY A 186 7.68 0.00 14.07
N GLU A 187 7.49 -0.50 12.85
CA GLU A 187 7.15 0.33 11.69
C GLU A 187 5.78 0.98 11.81
N TRP A 188 4.78 0.26 12.31
CA TRP A 188 3.45 0.81 12.58
C TRP A 188 3.47 1.96 13.60
N GLU A 189 4.26 1.82 14.67
CA GLU A 189 4.44 2.88 15.66
C GLU A 189 5.19 4.09 15.07
N LYS A 190 6.17 3.87 14.19
CA LYS A 190 6.83 4.95 13.43
C LYS A 190 5.83 5.68 12.52
N ILE A 191 4.97 4.95 11.81
CA ILE A 191 3.92 5.50 10.94
C ILE A 191 2.93 6.33 11.76
N LYS A 192 2.41 5.77 12.87
CA LYS A 192 1.49 6.49 13.78
C LYS A 192 2.13 7.70 14.43
N GLY A 193 3.43 7.61 14.73
CA GLY A 193 4.22 8.72 15.24
C GLY A 193 4.27 9.89 14.25
N GLY A 194 4.09 9.63 12.96
CA GLY A 194 4.29 10.60 11.88
C GLY A 194 5.77 10.88 11.65
N GLU A 195 6.10 11.41 10.47
CA GLU A 195 7.48 11.75 10.15
C GLU A 195 8.02 12.84 11.09
N PRO A 196 9.28 12.76 11.54
CA PRO A 196 9.88 13.80 12.37
C PRO A 196 9.82 15.18 11.69
N SER A 197 9.97 15.21 10.36
CA SER A 197 9.79 16.40 9.52
C SER A 197 8.37 16.98 9.61
N TYR A 198 7.33 16.14 9.69
CA TYR A 198 5.96 16.60 9.91
C TYR A 198 5.78 17.19 11.31
N LYS A 199 6.32 16.53 12.34
CA LYS A 199 6.27 17.06 13.71
C LYS A 199 6.88 18.46 13.76
N GLN A 200 8.03 18.64 13.11
CA GLN A 200 8.67 19.94 12.98
C GLN A 200 7.80 20.92 12.18
N THR A 201 7.32 20.55 10.99
CA THR A 201 6.50 21.42 10.14
C THR A 201 5.21 21.85 10.84
N ARG A 202 4.58 20.98 11.62
CA ARG A 202 3.41 21.31 12.44
C ARG A 202 3.75 22.33 13.52
N ILE A 203 4.92 22.22 14.16
CA ILE A 203 5.40 23.19 15.14
C ILE A 203 5.71 24.53 14.46
N TRP A 204 6.40 24.50 13.32
CA TRP A 204 6.70 25.69 12.51
C TRP A 204 5.44 26.37 11.99
N ALA A 205 4.43 25.63 11.53
CA ALA A 205 3.16 26.18 11.07
C ALA A 205 2.40 26.83 12.23
N LYS A 206 2.38 26.23 13.42
CA LYS A 206 1.78 26.83 14.61
C LYS A 206 2.50 28.10 15.04
N ARG A 207 3.84 28.06 15.11
CA ARG A 207 4.66 29.21 15.54
C ARG A 207 4.67 30.32 14.50
N GLY A 208 4.85 29.97 13.23
CA GLY A 208 4.86 30.89 12.10
C GLY A 208 3.49 31.49 11.83
N GLY A 209 2.42 30.70 11.94
CA GLY A 209 1.04 31.21 11.88
C GLY A 209 0.74 32.19 13.01
N LEU A 210 1.13 31.86 14.25
CA LEU A 210 0.95 32.76 15.39
C LEU A 210 1.78 34.04 15.26
N ALA A 211 3.05 33.92 14.82
CA ALA A 211 3.92 35.07 14.60
C ALA A 211 3.43 35.96 13.45
N GLY A 212 2.99 35.36 12.34
CA GLY A 212 2.41 36.06 11.19
C GLY A 212 1.11 36.78 11.56
N ALA A 213 0.20 36.11 12.28
CA ALA A 213 -1.02 36.72 12.79
C ALA A 213 -0.73 37.86 13.77
N GLY A 214 0.25 37.68 14.65
CA GLY A 214 0.70 38.73 15.58
C GLY A 214 1.29 39.95 14.87
N ALA A 215 2.19 39.74 13.92
CA ALA A 215 2.78 40.82 13.12
C ALA A 215 1.72 41.59 12.33
N LEU A 216 0.76 40.86 11.75
CA LEU A 216 -0.36 41.45 11.04
C LEU A 216 -1.27 42.25 11.97
N ALA A 217 -1.58 41.74 13.17
CA ALA A 217 -2.40 42.45 14.15
C ALA A 217 -1.73 43.77 14.57
N VAL A 218 -0.40 43.76 14.79
CA VAL A 218 0.38 44.97 15.08
C VAL A 218 0.30 45.97 13.93
N LEU A 219 0.45 45.51 12.68
CA LEU A 219 0.31 46.37 11.51
C LEU A 219 -1.10 46.98 11.41
N LEU A 220 -2.15 46.18 11.61
CA LEU A 220 -3.53 46.67 11.59
C LEU A 220 -3.81 47.68 12.72
N CYS A 221 -3.29 47.45 13.92
CA CYS A 221 -3.40 48.40 15.03
C CYS A 221 -2.66 49.70 14.71
N TRP A 222 -1.44 49.62 14.16
CA TRP A 222 -0.65 50.78 13.77
C TRP A 222 -1.41 51.65 12.75
N PHE A 223 -1.87 51.05 11.65
CA PHE A 223 -2.66 51.76 10.64
C PHE A 223 -4.01 52.27 11.17
N GLY A 224 -4.63 51.52 12.10
CA GLY A 224 -5.88 51.93 12.75
C GLY A 224 -5.72 53.18 13.60
N VAL A 225 -4.62 53.31 14.35
CA VAL A 225 -4.32 54.50 15.16
C VAL A 225 -4.10 55.71 14.27
N GLU A 226 -3.30 55.58 13.21
CA GLU A 226 -3.07 56.65 12.22
C GLU A 226 -4.38 57.10 11.55
N ALA A 227 -5.26 56.17 11.21
CA ALA A 227 -6.56 56.50 10.64
C ALA A 227 -7.47 57.26 11.64
N LEU A 228 -7.44 56.89 12.92
CA LEU A 228 -8.24 57.53 13.96
C LEU A 228 -7.76 58.97 14.25
N LEU A 229 -6.44 59.18 14.29
CA LEU A 229 -5.84 60.50 14.48
C LEU A 229 -6.18 61.44 13.31
N ASN A 230 -6.04 60.96 12.07
CA ASN A 230 -6.40 61.73 10.88
C ASN A 230 -7.90 62.04 10.80
N TRP A 231 -8.77 61.12 11.23
CA TRP A 231 -10.22 61.36 11.25
C TRP A 231 -10.60 62.46 12.24
N LYS A 232 -9.95 62.52 13.39
CA LYS A 232 -10.16 63.58 14.39
C LYS A 232 -9.84 64.96 13.81
N GLU A 233 -8.69 65.10 13.15
CA GLU A 233 -8.31 66.37 12.50
C GLU A 233 -9.31 66.79 11.42
N ALA A 234 -9.86 65.84 10.64
CA ALA A 234 -10.88 66.14 9.64
C ALA A 234 -12.22 66.57 10.27
N SER A 235 -12.62 65.95 11.38
CA SER A 235 -13.84 66.30 12.10
C SER A 235 -13.78 67.71 12.68
N ASP A 236 -12.63 68.09 13.26
CA ASP A 236 -12.44 69.44 13.83
C ASP A 236 -12.51 70.53 12.75
N ARG A 237 -12.04 70.25 11.53
CA ARG A 237 -12.17 71.18 10.39
C ARG A 237 -13.62 71.40 9.95
N HIS A 238 -14.46 70.36 9.99
CA HIS A 238 -15.88 70.49 9.61
C HIS A 238 -16.73 71.18 10.67
N ALA A 239 -16.37 71.08 11.96
CA ALA A 239 -17.07 71.81 13.02
C ALA A 239 -16.93 73.33 12.89
N PHE A 240 -15.85 73.82 12.27
CA PHE A 240 -15.59 75.26 12.11
C PHE A 240 -16.28 75.90 10.90
N THR A 241 -16.69 75.11 9.89
CA THR A 241 -17.26 75.64 8.63
C THR A 241 -18.78 75.81 8.63
N ASN A 242 -19.48 75.33 9.65
CA ASN A 242 -20.95 75.45 9.76
C ASN A 242 -21.37 76.65 10.64
N THR A 243 -20.83 77.84 10.37
CA THR A 243 -21.44 79.08 10.87
C THR A 243 -22.56 79.49 9.90
N PRO A 244 -23.84 79.55 10.32
CA PRO A 244 -24.95 79.81 9.42
C PRO A 244 -24.95 81.27 8.94
N ALA A 245 -24.60 81.48 7.67
CA ALA A 245 -24.93 82.72 6.98
C ALA A 245 -26.42 82.67 6.58
N SER A 246 -27.21 83.53 7.24
CA SER A 246 -28.58 83.85 6.87
C SER A 246 -28.63 84.37 5.43
N THR A 247 -29.38 83.72 4.55
CA THR A 247 -29.92 84.40 3.37
C THR A 247 -31.27 83.83 2.97
N SER A 248 -32.28 84.69 3.13
CA SER A 248 -33.62 84.55 2.56
C SER A 248 -33.56 84.64 1.03
N GLY A 249 -34.44 83.94 0.32
CA GLY A 249 -34.83 84.39 -1.02
C GLY A 249 -35.22 83.32 -2.05
N LYS A 250 -36.53 83.07 -2.10
CA LYS A 250 -37.38 83.06 -3.31
C LYS A 250 -37.29 81.91 -4.33
N SER A 251 -38.48 81.32 -4.48
CA SER A 251 -39.07 80.49 -5.52
C SER A 251 -38.70 80.87 -6.96
N ASP A 252 -38.59 79.86 -7.85
CA ASP A 252 -39.52 79.74 -8.98
C ASP A 252 -39.44 78.37 -9.68
N ALA A 253 -40.62 77.98 -10.16
CA ALA A 253 -40.92 76.71 -10.81
C ALA A 253 -40.53 76.70 -12.29
N ARG A 254 -40.09 75.56 -12.83
CA ARG A 254 -40.49 75.16 -14.19
C ARG A 254 -40.42 73.66 -14.45
N ARG A 255 -41.36 73.27 -15.30
CA ARG A 255 -41.98 71.99 -15.60
C ARG A 255 -41.48 71.49 -16.97
N GLY A 256 -41.36 70.17 -17.13
CA GLY A 256 -41.32 69.46 -18.42
C GLY A 256 -40.50 68.17 -18.30
N SER A 257 -41.06 66.97 -18.19
CA SER A 257 -41.94 66.17 -19.07
C SER A 257 -41.22 65.47 -20.23
N GLY A 258 -41.30 64.13 -20.21
CA GLY A 258 -41.05 63.21 -21.33
C GLY A 258 -39.69 62.50 -21.26
N GLU A 259 -39.52 61.24 -21.64
CA GLU A 259 -40.39 60.12 -21.98
C GLU A 259 -39.44 58.92 -22.24
N SER A 260 -39.99 57.69 -22.24
CA SER A 260 -39.48 56.49 -22.93
C SER A 260 -38.31 55.65 -22.34
N SER A 261 -38.69 54.50 -21.75
CA SER A 261 -38.06 53.17 -21.86
C SER A 261 -37.76 52.78 -23.33
N PRO A 262 -36.96 51.73 -23.71
CA PRO A 262 -36.89 50.42 -23.04
C PRO A 262 -35.58 49.58 -23.18
N ILE A 263 -35.60 48.39 -22.55
CA ILE A 263 -34.96 47.11 -22.91
C ILE A 263 -33.44 47.10 -23.23
N SER A 264 -32.70 46.28 -22.46
CA SER A 264 -31.78 45.28 -23.04
C SER A 264 -31.43 44.21 -22.01
N GLN A 265 -32.12 43.07 -22.11
CA GLN A 265 -31.53 41.77 -21.85
C GLN A 265 -30.67 41.42 -23.07
N VAL A 266 -29.42 41.00 -22.85
CA VAL A 266 -28.68 40.15 -23.79
C VAL A 266 -28.06 39.02 -22.97
N SER A 267 -28.63 37.84 -23.18
CA SER A 267 -27.99 36.54 -23.01
C SER A 267 -26.96 36.34 -24.11
N GLN A 268 -25.84 35.67 -23.79
CA GLN A 268 -25.09 34.73 -24.64
C GLN A 268 -23.73 34.46 -23.96
N GLU A 269 -23.15 33.26 -23.95
CA GLU A 269 -23.58 31.92 -24.33
C GLU A 269 -22.44 30.98 -23.90
N SER A 270 -22.78 29.70 -23.71
CA SER A 270 -21.87 28.55 -23.79
C SER A 270 -20.89 28.38 -22.63
N SER A 271 -20.43 27.19 -22.29
CA SER A 271 -20.85 25.80 -22.51
C SER A 271 -19.79 25.01 -21.76
N CYS A 272 -20.22 23.94 -21.10
CA CYS A 272 -19.55 22.64 -20.99
C CYS A 272 -19.55 22.07 -19.57
N ASN A 273 -20.27 20.95 -19.50
CA ASN A 273 -19.92 19.74 -18.77
C ASN A 273 -20.32 19.68 -17.30
N ASP A 274 -21.47 19.02 -17.07
CA ASP A 274 -21.49 17.71 -16.43
C ASP A 274 -20.26 17.39 -15.58
N LEU A 275 -20.34 17.70 -14.30
CA LEU A 275 -19.62 16.97 -13.28
C LEU A 275 -20.66 16.24 -12.43
N ALA A 276 -20.99 15.06 -12.95
CA ALA A 276 -21.49 13.96 -12.16
C ALA A 276 -20.70 13.90 -10.85
N LEU A 277 -21.45 13.81 -9.75
CA LEU A 277 -20.94 13.26 -8.50
C LEU A 277 -20.05 12.05 -8.82
N PRO A 278 -18.87 11.90 -8.21
CA PRO A 278 -18.20 10.61 -8.24
C PRO A 278 -19.15 9.65 -7.52
N ALA A 279 -19.88 8.87 -8.30
CA ALA A 279 -20.32 7.56 -7.87
C ALA A 279 -19.05 6.91 -7.32
N LEU A 280 -19.01 6.80 -6.00
CA LEU A 280 -18.14 5.88 -5.29
C LEU A 280 -18.27 4.55 -6.02
N THR A 281 -17.29 4.30 -6.90
CA THR A 281 -17.04 2.97 -7.41
C THR A 281 -16.42 2.26 -6.23
N VAL A 282 -17.31 1.81 -5.34
CA VAL A 282 -17.05 0.65 -4.52
C VAL A 282 -16.61 -0.41 -5.52
N VAL A 283 -15.30 -0.68 -5.56
CA VAL A 283 -14.80 -1.95 -6.09
C VAL A 283 -15.30 -2.99 -5.11
N GLN A 284 -16.57 -3.33 -5.29
CA GLN A 284 -17.18 -4.51 -4.74
C GLN A 284 -16.60 -5.61 -5.60
N GLN A 285 -15.48 -6.18 -5.15
CA GLN A 285 -15.12 -7.53 -5.54
C GLN A 285 -16.28 -8.42 -5.10
N ASN A 286 -17.25 -8.59 -5.99
CA ASN A 286 -18.12 -9.75 -5.99
C ASN A 286 -17.23 -10.97 -6.20
N LEU A 287 -16.66 -11.47 -5.11
CA LEU A 287 -16.58 -12.92 -4.90
C LEU A 287 -18.02 -13.40 -4.70
N SER A 288 -18.75 -13.50 -5.81
CA SER A 288 -19.89 -14.41 -5.86
C SER A 288 -19.33 -15.81 -5.94
N SER A 289 -19.44 -16.48 -4.81
CA SER A 289 -19.38 -17.92 -4.62
C SER A 289 -20.07 -18.64 -5.77
N SER A 290 -19.30 -19.31 -6.61
CA SER A 290 -19.79 -20.39 -7.46
C SER A 290 -19.37 -21.68 -6.78
N ASP A 291 -20.25 -22.19 -5.91
CA ASP A 291 -20.34 -23.62 -5.64
C ASP A 291 -20.78 -24.30 -6.94
N SER A 292 -19.83 -24.89 -7.66
CA SER A 292 -20.10 -26.03 -8.52
C SER A 292 -18.88 -26.94 -8.59
N LEU A 293 -19.08 -28.14 -8.06
CA LEU A 293 -18.17 -29.27 -8.17
C LEU A 293 -17.88 -29.60 -9.64
N PRO A 294 -16.68 -30.16 -9.94
CA PRO A 294 -16.18 -30.23 -11.31
C PRO A 294 -16.77 -31.42 -12.08
N VAL A 295 -17.34 -31.12 -13.25
CA VAL A 295 -17.51 -32.11 -14.33
C VAL A 295 -16.17 -32.25 -15.05
N SER A 296 -15.67 -33.47 -15.09
CA SER A 296 -14.43 -33.84 -15.77
C SER A 296 -14.59 -33.74 -17.29
N THR A 297 -13.87 -32.81 -17.92
CA THR A 297 -13.61 -32.85 -19.37
C THR A 297 -12.11 -32.98 -19.61
N SER A 298 -11.75 -34.23 -19.90
CA SER A 298 -10.49 -34.65 -20.52
C SER A 298 -10.17 -33.75 -21.72
N THR A 299 -9.11 -32.95 -21.59
CA THR A 299 -8.49 -32.25 -22.72
C THR A 299 -7.02 -32.63 -22.74
N GLN A 300 -6.63 -33.42 -23.74
CA GLN A 300 -5.24 -33.79 -23.99
C GLN A 300 -4.38 -32.55 -24.27
N PRO A 301 -3.17 -32.44 -23.71
CA PRO A 301 -2.20 -31.46 -24.17
C PRO A 301 -1.48 -31.97 -25.42
N THR A 302 -1.64 -31.24 -26.52
CA THR A 302 -0.83 -31.35 -27.72
C THR A 302 0.61 -30.91 -27.42
N LEU A 303 1.52 -31.86 -27.62
CA LEU A 303 2.94 -31.78 -27.32
C LEU A 303 3.66 -30.96 -28.41
N HIS A 304 3.82 -29.65 -28.20
CA HIS A 304 4.69 -28.82 -29.04
C HIS A 304 6.16 -29.03 -28.66
N LYS A 305 6.88 -29.83 -29.46
CA LYS A 305 8.34 -29.96 -29.46
C LYS A 305 9.00 -28.61 -29.71
N ARG A 306 9.53 -27.98 -28.66
CA ARG A 306 10.48 -26.86 -28.76
C ARG A 306 11.90 -27.43 -28.79
N LYS A 307 12.54 -27.41 -29.97
CA LYS A 307 13.98 -27.68 -30.11
C LYS A 307 14.75 -26.57 -29.38
N GLN A 308 15.40 -26.90 -28.26
CA GLN A 308 16.48 -26.07 -27.71
C GLN A 308 17.79 -26.52 -28.36
N GLN A 309 18.35 -25.66 -29.23
CA GLN A 309 19.75 -25.73 -29.61
C GLN A 309 20.59 -25.17 -28.45
N TYR A 310 21.33 -26.03 -27.77
CA TYR A 310 22.43 -25.62 -26.92
C TYR A 310 23.67 -25.42 -27.80
N SER A 311 24.13 -24.17 -27.88
CA SER A 311 25.46 -23.82 -28.37
C SER A 311 26.45 -24.00 -27.22
N SER A 312 27.37 -24.96 -27.34
CA SER A 312 28.49 -25.12 -26.43
C SER A 312 29.58 -24.11 -26.79
N SER A 313 29.78 -23.10 -25.95
CA SER A 313 30.99 -22.27 -25.99
C SER A 313 32.02 -22.88 -25.05
N ALA A 314 33.01 -23.55 -25.63
CA ALA A 314 34.28 -23.82 -24.97
C ALA A 314 35.01 -22.49 -24.75
N CYS A 315 35.53 -22.26 -23.54
CA CYS A 315 36.60 -21.30 -23.32
C CYS A 315 37.69 -21.98 -22.52
N GLU A 316 38.88 -21.86 -23.09
CA GLU A 316 40.14 -22.50 -22.79
C GLU A 316 40.71 -22.24 -21.40
N ASP A 317 41.42 -23.27 -20.95
CA ASP A 317 42.48 -23.24 -19.95
C ASP A 317 43.52 -22.15 -20.24
N ALA A 318 43.83 -21.34 -19.22
CA ALA A 318 45.09 -20.61 -19.14
C ALA A 318 45.79 -20.98 -17.82
N ARG A 319 46.70 -21.96 -17.89
CA ARG A 319 47.74 -22.19 -16.88
C ARG A 319 48.79 -21.10 -17.02
N GLY A 320 48.82 -20.17 -16.06
CA GLY A 320 49.92 -19.24 -15.84
C GLY A 320 50.76 -19.71 -14.67
N ALA A 321 52.04 -19.96 -14.94
CA ALA A 321 53.08 -20.25 -13.96
C ALA A 321 53.37 -19.03 -13.07
N HIS A 322 53.60 -19.27 -11.78
CA HIS A 322 54.60 -18.60 -10.94
C HIS A 322 54.84 -19.42 -9.66
#